data_AF-A0A0Q7HSW9-F1
#
_entry.id   AF-A0A0Q7HSW9-F1
#
_cell.length_a   1.000
_cell.length_b   1.000
_cell.length_c   1.000
_cell.angle_alpha   90.00
_cell.angle_beta   90.00
_cell.angle_gamma   90.00
#
_symmetry.space_group_name_H-M   'P 1'
#
loop_
_entity.id
_entity.type
_entity.pdbx_description
1 polymer ?
#
loop_
_entity_poly.entity_id
_entity_poly.type
_entity_poly.pdbx_seq_one_letter_code
_entity_poly.pdbx_strand_id
1 'polypeptide(L)'
;MDTPQARRNAPQAHDSVAAWFEPLLSERLSQAGFGTLRQLVRRINDAGMTWWYPVRGIGVRRAERVVQWLHEQQESTGMEVSLPPHGRRHAP
;
A
#
# COMPACT_ATOMS: atom_id res chain seq x y z
N MET A 1 11.34 -12.77 -18.26
CA MET A 1 11.93 -12.09 -17.09
C MET A 1 10.85 -11.13 -16.62
N ASP A 2 10.07 -11.44 -15.61
CA ASP A 2 10.46 -11.35 -14.20
C ASP A 2 9.59 -12.29 -13.36
N THR A 3 10.22 -13.11 -12.53
CA THR A 3 9.58 -14.02 -11.58
C THR A 3 9.49 -13.28 -10.26
N PRO A 4 8.31 -12.92 -9.74
CA PRO A 4 8.25 -12.38 -8.37
C PRO A 4 8.37 -13.55 -7.39
N GLN A 5 9.62 -13.88 -7.07
CA GLN A 5 10.03 -14.78 -6.01
C GLN A 5 9.71 -14.14 -4.64
N ALA A 6 8.44 -14.10 -4.27
CA ALA A 6 8.03 -13.63 -2.96
C ALA A 6 8.25 -14.73 -1.91
N ARG A 7 9.38 -14.74 -1.18
CA ARG A 7 9.51 -15.38 0.16
C ARG A 7 10.73 -14.85 0.96
N ARG A 8 10.49 -14.53 2.24
CA ARG A 8 11.39 -14.43 3.44
C ARG A 8 12.05 -13.11 3.86
N ASN A 9 12.01 -12.04 3.09
CA ASN A 9 12.60 -10.75 3.52
C ASN A 9 11.51 -9.71 3.78
N ALA A 10 11.79 -8.82 4.74
CA ALA A 10 10.94 -7.67 5.06
C ALA A 10 10.58 -6.89 3.77
N PRO A 11 9.34 -6.39 3.64
CA PRO A 11 8.97 -5.58 2.49
C PRO A 11 9.94 -4.42 2.30
N GLN A 12 10.28 -4.14 1.04
CA GLN A 12 11.13 -3.04 0.65
C GLN A 12 10.30 -1.97 -0.05
N ALA A 13 10.66 -0.69 0.14
CA ALA A 13 9.94 0.41 -0.51
C ALA A 13 9.88 0.29 -2.05
N HIS A 14 10.90 -0.32 -2.66
CA HIS A 14 10.97 -0.52 -4.11
C HIS A 14 10.27 -1.80 -4.59
N ASP A 15 9.69 -2.60 -3.70
CA ASP A 15 8.95 -3.80 -4.09
C ASP A 15 7.69 -3.43 -4.88
N SER A 16 7.34 -4.32 -5.80
CA SER A 16 6.11 -4.23 -6.57
C SER A 16 4.90 -4.49 -5.67
N VAL A 17 3.83 -3.71 -5.87
CA VAL A 17 2.54 -3.92 -5.17
C VAL A 17 1.98 -5.32 -5.44
N ALA A 18 2.26 -5.91 -6.60
CA ALA A 18 1.86 -7.27 -6.97
C ALA A 18 2.52 -8.38 -6.14
N ALA A 19 3.64 -8.10 -5.46
CA ALA A 19 4.31 -9.06 -4.59
C ALA A 19 3.62 -9.19 -3.22
N TRP A 20 2.85 -8.17 -2.81
CA TRP A 20 2.28 -8.05 -1.47
C TRP A 20 0.75 -8.03 -1.44
N PHE A 21 0.12 -7.52 -2.50
CA PHE A 21 -1.33 -7.38 -2.61
C PHE A 21 -1.96 -8.40 -3.55
N GLU A 22 -3.28 -8.56 -3.45
CA GLU A 22 -4.05 -9.42 -4.35
C GLU A 22 -3.88 -8.97 -5.83
N PRO A 23 -3.90 -9.90 -6.80
CA PRO A 23 -3.65 -9.59 -8.21
C PRO A 23 -4.55 -8.46 -8.74
N LEU A 24 -5.85 -8.53 -8.44
CA LEU A 24 -6.80 -7.51 -8.85
C LEU A 24 -6.49 -6.12 -8.25
N LEU A 25 -6.07 -6.06 -6.99
CA LEU A 25 -5.69 -4.81 -6.34
C LEU A 25 -4.40 -4.26 -6.95
N SER A 26 -3.39 -5.12 -7.13
CA SER A 26 -2.12 -4.74 -7.73
C SER A 26 -2.27 -4.22 -9.16
N GLU A 27 -3.14 -4.84 -9.97
CA GLU A 27 -3.44 -4.40 -11.32
C GLU A 27 -4.05 -3.00 -11.31
N ARG A 28 -5.01 -2.74 -10.41
CA ARG A 28 -5.64 -1.42 -10.29
C ARG A 28 -4.67 -0.34 -9.83
N LEU A 29 -3.77 -0.66 -8.91
CA LEU A 29 -2.71 0.25 -8.47
C LEU A 29 -1.71 0.55 -9.58
N SER A 30 -1.28 -0.48 -10.31
CA SER A 30 -0.40 -0.33 -11.48
C SER A 30 -1.06 0.50 -12.59
N GLN A 31 -2.34 0.27 -12.88
CA GLN A 31 -3.12 1.08 -13.85
C GLN A 31 -3.28 2.54 -13.41
N ALA A 32 -3.33 2.79 -12.11
CA ALA A 32 -3.35 4.16 -11.56
C ALA A 32 -1.96 4.82 -11.51
N GLY A 33 -0.89 4.10 -11.88
CA GLY A 33 0.48 4.60 -11.93
C GLY A 33 1.31 4.38 -10.64
N PHE A 34 0.85 3.51 -9.73
CA PHE A 34 1.51 3.23 -8.45
C PHE A 34 1.91 1.75 -8.36
N GLY A 35 2.87 1.33 -9.18
CA GLY A 35 3.30 -0.08 -9.27
C GLY A 35 4.21 -0.55 -8.12
N THR A 36 4.70 0.36 -7.28
CA THR A 36 5.60 0.05 -6.15
C THR A 36 5.08 0.56 -4.81
N LEU A 37 5.50 -0.06 -3.71
CA LEU A 37 5.11 0.34 -2.36
C LEU A 37 5.44 1.81 -2.07
N ARG A 38 6.63 2.28 -2.49
CA ARG A 38 7.05 3.69 -2.35
C ARG A 38 6.13 4.66 -3.08
N GLN A 39 5.72 4.32 -4.31
CA GLN A 39 4.79 5.17 -5.08
C GLN A 39 3.42 5.24 -4.41
N LEU A 40 2.95 4.10 -3.89
CA LEU A 40 1.70 4.02 -3.14
C LEU A 40 1.76 4.88 -1.86
N VAL A 41 2.81 4.75 -1.04
CA VAL A 41 2.98 5.55 0.18
C VAL A 41 3.08 7.04 -0.15
N ARG A 42 3.87 7.42 -1.16
CA ARG A 42 3.95 8.81 -1.63
C ARG A 42 2.58 9.35 -2.01
N ARG A 43 1.76 8.56 -2.71
CA ARG A 43 0.41 8.96 -3.10
C ARG A 43 -0.53 9.10 -1.91
N ILE A 44 -0.42 8.21 -0.92
CA ILE A 44 -1.19 8.28 0.32
C ILE A 44 -0.84 9.56 1.09
N ASN A 45 0.45 9.90 1.18
CA ASN A 45 0.90 11.11 1.86
C ASN A 45 0.50 12.39 1.11
N ASP A 46 0.49 12.36 -0.23
CA ASP A 46 0.09 13.48 -1.10
C ASP A 46 -1.43 13.74 -1.10
N ALA A 47 -2.24 12.68 -1.25
CA ALA A 47 -3.70 12.80 -1.41
C ALA A 47 -4.50 12.54 -0.11
N GLY A 48 -3.86 12.05 0.94
CA GLY A 48 -4.49 11.69 2.20
C GLY A 48 -5.62 10.67 2.03
N MET A 49 -6.74 10.87 2.74
CA MET A 49 -7.91 9.97 2.75
C MET A 49 -8.50 9.70 1.36
N THR A 50 -8.22 10.55 0.37
CA THR A 50 -8.78 10.47 -0.98
C THR A 50 -7.88 9.77 -1.99
N TRP A 51 -6.75 9.20 -1.56
CA TRP A 51 -5.76 8.57 -2.43
C TRP A 51 -6.34 7.47 -3.35
N TRP A 52 -7.39 6.77 -2.90
CA TRP A 52 -8.05 5.68 -3.62
C TRP A 52 -9.08 6.17 -4.65
N TYR A 53 -9.47 7.45 -4.63
CA TYR A 53 -10.43 8.04 -5.55
C TYR A 53 -10.08 7.84 -7.05
N PRO A 54 -8.83 8.04 -7.51
CA PRO A 54 -8.45 7.73 -8.89
C PRO A 54 -8.43 6.23 -9.21
N VAL A 55 -8.41 5.35 -8.21
CA VAL A 55 -8.29 3.91 -8.41
C VAL A 55 -9.67 3.27 -8.54
N ARG A 56 -10.21 3.25 -9.77
CA ARG A 56 -11.53 2.68 -10.06
C ARG A 56 -11.63 1.21 -9.61
N GLY A 57 -12.54 0.91 -8.69
CA GLY A 57 -12.80 -0.43 -8.17
C GLY A 57 -12.15 -0.73 -6.81
N ILE A 58 -11.48 0.24 -6.19
CA ILE A 58 -11.11 0.19 -4.77
C ILE A 58 -12.13 1.00 -3.97
N GLY A 59 -12.90 0.32 -3.12
CA GLY A 59 -13.74 1.00 -2.13
C GLY A 59 -12.95 1.42 -0.89
N VAL A 60 -13.52 2.35 -0.12
CA VAL A 60 -12.96 2.88 1.15
C VAL A 60 -12.40 1.77 2.04
N ARG A 61 -13.17 0.70 2.30
CA ARG A 61 -12.73 -0.40 3.17
C ARG A 61 -11.44 -1.09 2.71
N ARG A 62 -11.27 -1.25 1.39
CA ARG A 62 -10.06 -1.87 0.83
C ARG A 62 -8.89 -0.89 0.92
N ALA A 63 -9.14 0.39 0.69
CA ALA A 63 -8.13 1.43 0.87
C ALA A 63 -7.66 1.53 2.33
N GLU A 64 -8.58 1.50 3.28
CA GLU A 64 -8.30 1.49 4.73
C GLU A 64 -7.41 0.31 5.13
N ARG A 65 -7.71 -0.90 4.63
CA ARG A 65 -6.89 -2.10 4.88
C ARG A 65 -5.48 -1.95 4.30
N VAL A 66 -5.33 -1.32 3.12
CA VAL A 66 -4.01 -1.06 2.52
C VAL A 66 -3.21 -0.11 3.41
N VAL A 67 -3.81 0.98 3.88
CA VAL A 67 -3.16 1.95 4.77
C VAL A 67 -2.75 1.29 6.09
N GLN A 68 -3.64 0.47 6.67
CA GLN A 68 -3.34 -0.28 7.89
C GLN A 68 -2.13 -1.20 7.70
N TRP A 69 -2.10 -1.99 6.63
CA TRP A 69 -0.98 -2.89 6.36
C TRP A 69 0.33 -2.11 6.14
N LEU A 70 0.29 -1.01 5.38
CA LEU A 70 1.48 -0.17 5.17
C LEU A 70 2.00 0.42 6.49
N HIS A 71 1.11 0.78 7.41
CA HIS A 71 1.46 1.26 8.73
C HIS A 71 2.12 0.15 9.59
N GLU A 72 1.66 -1.10 9.49
CA GLU A 72 2.30 -2.24 10.17
C GLU A 72 3.69 -2.55 9.59
N GLN A 73 3.91 -2.25 8.30
CA GLN A 73 5.18 -2.50 7.63
C GLN A 73 6.13 -1.30 7.66
N GLN A 74 5.73 -0.15 8.20
CA GLN A 74 6.53 1.09 8.19
C GLN A 74 7.91 0.88 8.85
N GLU A 75 7.96 0.14 9.95
CA GLU A 75 9.18 -0.15 10.70
C GLU A 75 10.13 -1.06 9.92
N SER A 76 9.56 -1.97 9.14
CA SER A 76 10.32 -2.93 8.32
C SER A 76 10.79 -2.34 6.98
N THR A 77 10.01 -1.40 6.42
CA THR A 77 10.27 -0.78 5.11
C THR A 77 11.00 0.56 5.19
N GLY A 78 10.99 1.21 6.36
CA GLY A 78 11.48 2.58 6.55
C GLY A 78 10.63 3.64 5.83
N MET A 79 9.41 3.30 5.42
CA MET A 79 8.49 4.22 4.75
C MET A 79 7.57 4.89 5.76
N GLU A 80 7.51 6.22 5.77
CA GLU A 80 6.57 6.96 6.61
C GLU A 80 5.20 7.08 5.92
N VAL A 81 4.15 6.64 6.61
CA VAL A 81 2.75 6.77 6.16
C VAL A 81 2.07 7.81 7.04
N SER A 82 1.85 9.01 6.50
CA SER A 82 1.28 10.13 7.26
C SER A 82 -0.22 10.00 7.48
N LEU A 83 -0.92 9.21 6.66
CA LEU A 83 -2.34 8.94 6.82
C LEU A 83 -2.57 7.93 7.96
N PRO A 84 -3.34 8.28 9.01
CA PRO A 84 -3.60 7.34 10.09
C PRO A 84 -4.41 6.14 9.59
N PRO A 85 -4.16 4.93 10.14
CA PRO A 85 -4.99 3.78 9.84
C PRO A 85 -6.42 4.01 10.35
N HIS A 86 -7.40 3.51 9.61
CA HIS A 86 -8.78 3.45 10.07
C HIS A 86 -8.85 2.62 11.36
N GLY A 87 -9.52 3.18 12.37
CA GLY A 87 -9.38 2.79 13.77
C GLY A 87 -9.45 1.30 14.07
N ARG A 88 -8.32 0.77 14.55
CA ARG A 88 -8.31 0.23 15.91
C ARG A 88 -7.52 1.21 16.78
N ARG A 89 -8.18 1.80 17.78
CA ARG A 89 -7.47 2.35 18.94
C ARG A 89 -6.61 1.20 19.48
N HIS A 90 -5.32 1.19 19.17
CA HIS A 90 -4.37 0.53 20.06
C HIS A 90 -4.36 1.41 21.31
N ALA A 91 -5.14 0.97 22.30
CA ALA A 91 -5.02 1.49 23.66
C ALA A 91 -3.62 1.11 24.17
N PRO A 92 -3.00 2.00 24.99
CA PRO A 92 -1.62 1.85 25.47
C PRO A 92 -1.42 0.60 26.33
#